data_AF-A0A7Z9IIE5-F1
#
_entry.id   AF-A0A7Z9IIE5-F1
#
_cell.length_a   1.000
_cell.length_b   1.000
_cell.length_c   1.000
_cell.angle_alpha   90.00
_cell.angle_beta   90.00
_cell.angle_gamma   90.00
#
_symmetry.space_group_name_H-M   'P 1'
#
loop_
_entity.id
_entity.type
_entity.pdbx_description
1 polymer ?
#
loop_
_entity_poly.entity_id
_entity_poly.type
_entity_poly.pdbx_seq_one_letter_code
_entity_poly.pdbx_strand_id
1 'polypeptide(L)'
;MRAQLLFRHWRIHDSIGDDTEVDGEGIVGMKPVLQPGESHTYQSFCVLRSPVGYMEGYYTFARPDGQLFRVDVPRFELNGPFVLPNRVQAVDPRDDAPVMN
;
A
#
# COMPACT_ATOMS: atom_id res chain seq x y z
N MET A 1 -13.99 -18.17 20.60
CA MET A 1 -15.15 -18.24 19.67
C MET A 1 -14.70 -17.81 18.29
N ARG A 2 -15.40 -18.25 17.22
CA ARG A 2 -15.08 -17.84 15.84
C ARG A 2 -15.44 -16.38 15.57
N ALA A 3 -14.84 -15.76 14.56
CA ALA A 3 -15.20 -14.42 14.07
C ALA A 3 -15.17 -14.38 12.54
N GLN A 4 -16.09 -13.64 11.92
CA GLN A 4 -16.14 -13.47 10.46
C GLN A 4 -15.72 -12.07 10.04
N LEU A 5 -14.78 -11.97 9.11
CA LEU A 5 -14.41 -10.69 8.51
C LEU A 5 -15.54 -10.24 7.56
N LEU A 6 -16.04 -9.03 7.75
CA LEU A 6 -17.12 -8.47 6.94
C LEU A 6 -16.67 -7.35 6.03
N PHE A 7 -15.77 -6.49 6.51
CA PHE A 7 -15.44 -5.24 5.84
C PHE A 7 -14.00 -4.83 6.14
N ARG A 8 -13.39 -4.13 5.18
CA ARG A 8 -12.07 -3.49 5.32
C ARG A 8 -12.20 -2.00 5.02
N HIS A 9 -11.48 -1.20 5.79
CA HIS A 9 -11.23 0.20 5.54
C HIS A 9 -9.72 0.41 5.48
N TRP A 10 -9.26 1.13 4.46
CA TRP A 10 -7.87 1.52 4.30
C TRP A 10 -7.77 3.02 4.08
N ARG A 11 -6.81 3.65 4.76
CA ARG A 11 -6.27 4.95 4.42
C ARG A 11 -4.87 4.75 3.84
N ILE A 12 -4.65 5.28 2.64
CA ILE A 12 -3.40 5.16 1.89
C ILE A 12 -2.85 6.57 1.70
N HIS A 13 -1.66 6.83 2.22
CA HIS A 13 -0.95 8.09 2.05
C HIS A 13 0.17 7.93 1.02
N ASP A 14 0.23 8.89 0.09
CA ASP A 14 1.28 9.02 -0.92
C ASP A 14 2.08 10.29 -0.64
N SER A 15 3.41 10.20 -0.50
CA SER A 15 4.24 11.36 -0.11
C SER A 15 4.22 12.53 -1.10
N ILE A 16 3.84 12.31 -2.37
CA ILE A 16 3.71 13.37 -3.38
C ILE A 16 2.28 13.49 -3.91
N GLY A 17 1.36 12.67 -3.42
CA GLY A 17 0.00 12.55 -3.89
C GLY A 17 -1.02 12.92 -2.83
N ASP A 18 -2.28 12.69 -3.16
CA ASP A 18 -3.39 12.84 -2.24
C ASP A 18 -3.63 11.53 -1.48
N ASP A 19 -4.13 11.65 -0.25
CA ASP A 19 -4.61 10.51 0.52
C ASP A 19 -5.80 9.85 -0.18
N THR A 20 -5.82 8.53 -0.20
CA THR A 20 -6.91 7.72 -0.76
C THR A 20 -7.53 6.84 0.32
N GLU A 21 -8.86 6.78 0.35
CA GLU A 21 -9.61 5.85 1.19
C GLU A 21 -10.17 4.70 0.36
N VAL A 22 -10.05 3.48 0.86
CA VAL A 22 -10.58 2.27 0.22
C VAL A 22 -11.43 1.50 1.21
N ASP A 23 -12.72 1.55 0.96
CA ASP A 23 -13.75 0.80 1.67
C ASP A 23 -14.21 -0.40 0.84
N GLY A 24 -14.46 -1.53 1.50
CA GLY A 24 -15.03 -2.67 0.79
C GLY A 24 -15.39 -3.86 1.65
N GLU A 25 -16.35 -4.63 1.16
CA GLU A 25 -16.70 -5.89 1.78
C GLU A 25 -15.59 -6.93 1.63
N GLY A 26 -15.36 -7.68 2.71
CA GLY A 26 -14.42 -8.77 2.72
C GLY A 26 -12.97 -8.35 2.44
N ILE A 27 -12.18 -9.32 2.01
CA ILE A 27 -10.83 -9.19 1.47
C ILE A 27 -10.77 -9.98 0.18
N VAL A 28 -10.34 -9.36 -0.92
CA VAL A 28 -10.20 -10.03 -2.24
C VAL A 28 -11.42 -10.87 -2.68
N GLY A 29 -12.63 -10.41 -2.36
CA GLY A 29 -13.89 -11.11 -2.68
C GLY A 29 -14.32 -12.18 -1.67
N MET A 30 -13.58 -12.39 -0.58
CA MET A 30 -13.84 -13.38 0.45
C MET A 30 -14.21 -12.74 1.79
N LYS A 31 -15.07 -13.42 2.57
CA LYS A 31 -15.43 -13.05 3.96
C LYS A 31 -15.05 -14.19 4.91
N PRO A 32 -13.75 -14.39 5.19
CA PRO A 32 -13.27 -15.55 5.94
C PRO A 32 -13.85 -15.59 7.36
N VAL A 33 -14.09 -16.81 7.82
CA VAL A 33 -14.48 -17.11 9.20
C VAL A 33 -13.27 -17.74 9.88
N LEU A 34 -12.78 -17.12 10.95
CA LEU A 34 -11.62 -17.58 11.71
C LEU A 34 -12.05 -18.25 13.01
N GLN A 35 -11.62 -19.48 13.23
CA GLN A 35 -11.69 -20.11 14.54
C GLN A 35 -10.55 -19.66 15.46
N PRO A 36 -10.65 -19.87 16.79
CA PRO A 36 -9.53 -19.62 17.69
C PRO A 36 -8.27 -20.38 17.24
N GLY A 37 -7.17 -19.65 17.06
CA GLY A 37 -5.89 -20.20 16.59
C GLY A 37 -5.77 -20.36 15.06
N GLU A 38 -6.84 -20.09 14.31
CA GLU A 38 -6.81 -20.11 12.85
C GLU A 38 -6.27 -18.79 12.28
N SER A 39 -5.63 -18.87 11.12
CA SER A 39 -5.16 -17.71 10.38
C SER A 39 -5.61 -17.78 8.91
N HIS A 40 -5.80 -16.62 8.31
CA HIS A 40 -6.07 -16.49 6.89
C HIS A 40 -5.11 -15.47 6.30
N THR A 41 -4.40 -15.86 5.24
CA THR A 41 -3.39 -15.03 4.58
C THR A 41 -3.85 -14.72 3.17
N TYR A 42 -3.73 -13.45 2.79
CA TYR A 42 -4.03 -13.00 1.43
C TYR A 42 -3.00 -11.95 0.99
N GLN A 43 -2.92 -11.73 -0.31
CA GLN A 43 -2.07 -10.71 -0.89
C GLN A 43 -2.89 -9.82 -1.82
N SER A 44 -2.62 -8.51 -1.77
CA SER A 44 -3.23 -7.49 -2.63
C SER A 44 -2.19 -6.44 -2.98
N PHE A 45 -2.58 -5.41 -3.73
CA PHE A 45 -1.69 -4.32 -4.12
C PHE A 45 -2.41 -2.97 -4.05
N CYS A 46 -1.62 -1.91 -3.87
CA CYS A 46 -2.04 -0.53 -4.08
C CYS A 46 -1.01 0.15 -5.01
N VAL A 47 -1.39 1.27 -5.61
CA VAL A 47 -0.50 2.04 -6.50
C VAL A 47 -0.24 3.39 -5.86
N LEU A 48 1.05 3.70 -5.65
CA LEU A 48 1.52 5.02 -5.27
C LEU A 48 2.20 5.69 -6.46
N ARG A 49 2.13 7.02 -6.51
CA ARG A 49 2.87 7.85 -7.47
C ARG A 49 4.31 8.06 -7.02
N SER A 50 4.54 8.16 -5.71
CA SER A 50 5.88 8.24 -5.13
C SER A 50 6.44 6.87 -4.76
N PRO A 51 7.77 6.76 -4.57
CA PRO A 51 8.39 5.58 -3.98
C PRO A 51 8.16 5.48 -2.46
N VAL A 52 7.50 6.45 -1.81
CA VAL A 52 7.36 6.48 -0.35
C VAL A 52 5.92 6.83 0.05
N GLY A 53 5.32 6.02 0.90
CA GLY A 53 4.01 6.28 1.47
C GLY A 53 3.75 5.38 2.67
N TYR A 54 2.53 5.38 3.17
CA TYR A 54 2.12 4.45 4.22
C TYR A 54 0.68 4.01 4.05
N MET A 55 0.33 2.90 4.68
CA MET A 55 -1.04 2.41 4.78
C MET A 55 -1.39 2.14 6.23
N GLU A 56 -2.64 2.46 6.59
CA GLU A 56 -3.24 2.13 7.89
C GLU A 56 -4.73 1.90 7.69
N GLY A 57 -5.38 1.24 8.65
CA GLY A 57 -6.80 0.94 8.49
C GLY A 57 -7.35 0.04 9.57
N TYR A 58 -8.46 -0.61 9.26
CA TYR A 58 -9.06 -1.59 10.15
C TYR A 58 -9.91 -2.61 9.38
N TYR A 59 -10.10 -3.76 10.02
CA TYR A 59 -11.12 -4.73 9.63
C TYR A 59 -12.29 -4.67 10.60
N THR A 60 -13.50 -4.83 10.07
CA THR A 60 -14.70 -5.07 10.89
C THR A 60 -15.05 -6.55 10.84
N PHE A 61 -15.16 -7.14 12.02
CA PHE A 61 -15.55 -8.53 12.22
C PHE A 61 -16.91 -8.63 12.91
N ALA A 62 -17.62 -9.72 12.65
CA ALA A 62 -18.80 -10.14 13.40
C ALA A 62 -18.53 -11.41 14.21
N ARG A 63 -19.07 -11.43 15.44
CA ARG A 63 -19.17 -12.62 16.29
C ARG A 63 -20.44 -13.42 15.96
N PRO A 64 -20.57 -14.67 16.43
CA PRO A 64 -21.77 -15.48 16.18
C PRO A 64 -23.07 -14.90 16.73
N ASP A 65 -22.98 -14.05 17.75
CA ASP A 65 -24.10 -13.31 18.35
C ASP A 65 -24.47 -12.03 17.56
N GLY A 66 -23.79 -11.76 16.45
CA GLY A 66 -23.98 -10.57 15.62
C GLY A 66 -23.23 -9.33 16.11
N GLN A 67 -22.52 -9.40 17.24
CA GLN A 67 -21.76 -8.27 17.74
C GLN A 67 -20.61 -7.93 16.78
N LEU A 68 -20.52 -6.66 16.40
CA LEU A 68 -19.44 -6.15 15.57
C LEU A 68 -18.27 -5.66 16.44
N PHE A 69 -17.06 -5.91 15.96
CA PHE A 69 -15.84 -5.35 16.55
C PHE A 69 -14.83 -5.00 15.46
N ARG A 70 -13.96 -4.04 15.77
CA ARG A 70 -12.87 -3.61 14.87
C ARG A 70 -11.55 -4.20 15.31
N VAL A 71 -10.72 -4.49 14.33
CA VAL A 71 -9.32 -4.88 14.50
C VAL A 71 -8.49 -3.89 13.70
N ASP A 72 -7.70 -3.09 14.39
CA ASP A 72 -6.87 -2.08 13.75
C ASP A 72 -5.71 -2.73 13.01
N VAL A 73 -5.39 -2.18 11.83
CA VAL A 73 -4.15 -2.43 11.13
C VAL A 73 -3.24 -1.23 11.38
N PRO A 74 -2.18 -1.40 12.20
CA PRO A 74 -1.24 -0.33 12.46
C PRO A 74 -0.61 0.17 11.17
N ARG A 75 -0.20 1.44 11.19
CA ARG A 75 0.54 2.03 10.08
C ARG A 75 1.78 1.21 9.73
N PHE A 76 1.94 0.94 8.44
CA PHE A 76 3.17 0.39 7.89
C PHE A 76 3.62 1.20 6.67
N GLU A 77 4.94 1.35 6.54
CA GLU A 77 5.57 2.15 5.48
C GLU A 77 5.69 1.35 4.18
N LEU A 78 5.46 2.02 3.06
CA LEU A 78 5.66 1.52 1.70
C LEU A 78 6.90 2.21 1.13
N ASN A 79 7.97 1.45 0.93
CA ASN A 79 9.25 1.96 0.41
C ASN A 79 9.61 1.22 -0.88
N GLY A 80 9.50 1.92 -2.01
CA GLY A 80 9.98 1.50 -3.32
C GLY A 80 11.43 1.92 -3.56
N PRO A 81 12.07 1.36 -4.61
CA PRO A 81 13.43 1.73 -4.97
C PRO A 81 13.49 3.20 -5.44
N PHE A 82 14.44 3.96 -4.89
CA PHE A 82 14.74 5.30 -5.39
C PHE A 82 15.63 5.19 -6.62
N VAL A 83 15.11 5.56 -7.79
CA VAL A 83 15.89 5.60 -9.04
C VAL A 83 16.35 7.05 -9.26
N LEU A 84 17.65 7.29 -9.10
CA LEU A 84 18.25 8.55 -9.52
C LEU A 84 18.15 8.64 -11.06
N PRO A 85 17.55 9.70 -11.63
CA PRO A 85 17.64 9.91 -13.07
C PRO A 85 19.12 10.02 -13.43
N ASN A 86 19.56 9.24 -14.42
CA ASN A 86 20.92 9.32 -14.92
C ASN A 86 21.24 10.78 -15.21
N ARG A 87 22.36 11.27 -14.66
CA ARG A 87 22.87 12.60 -14.96
C ARG A 87 23.00 12.67 -16.48
N VAL A 88 22.23 13.53 -17.13
CA VAL A 88 22.53 13.94 -18.51
C VAL A 88 23.97 14.44 -18.44
N GLN A 89 24.90 13.70 -19.03
CA GLN A 89 26.26 14.20 -19.21
C GLN A 89 26.09 15.52 -19.96
N ALA A 90 26.46 16.63 -19.33
CA ALA A 90 26.62 17.87 -20.06
C ALA A 90 27.62 17.55 -21.17
N VAL A 91 27.19 17.64 -22.42
CA VAL A 91 28.09 17.62 -23.57
C VAL A 91 29.15 18.68 -23.28
N ASP A 92 30.41 18.27 -23.16
CA ASP A 92 31.50 19.19 -22.89
C ASP A 92 31.62 20.14 -24.10
N PRO A 93 31.49 21.46 -23.91
CA PRO A 93 31.60 22.43 -25.02
C PRO A 93 32.95 22.37 -25.76
N ARG A 94 33.94 21.66 -25.21
CA ARG A 94 35.28 21.49 -25.79
C ARG A 94 35.35 20.40 -26.87
N ASP A 95 34.36 19.52 -26.97
CA ASP A 95 34.35 18.46 -27.99
C ASP A 95 33.94 18.97 -29.39
N ASP A 96 33.49 20.22 -29.51
CA ASP A 96 33.13 20.88 -30.78
C ASP A 96 34.23 21.81 -31.33
N ALA A 97 35.41 21.87 -30.70
CA ALA A 97 36.50 22.69 -31.22
C ALA A 97 37.06 22.06 -32.51
N PRO A 98 36.97 22.72 -33.68
CA PRO A 98 37.55 22.19 -34.89
C PRO A 98 39.07 22.10 -34.71
N VAL A 99 39.63 20.90 -34.91
CA VAL A 99 41.07 20.70 -35.02
C VAL A 99 41.52 21.47 -36.27
N MET A 100 42.08 22.67 -36.07
CA MET A 100 42.80 23.39 -37.12
C MET A 100 44.09 22.63 -37.42
N ASN A 101 44.14 22.07 -38.62
CA ASN A 101 45.28 21.37 -39.20
C ASN A 101 46.30 22.36 -39.78
#